data_AF-A0A942YGG0-F1
#
_entry.id   AF-A0A942YGG0-F1
#
_cell.length_a   1.000
_cell.length_b   1.000
_cell.length_c   1.000
_cell.angle_alpha   90.00
_cell.angle_beta   90.00
_cell.angle_gamma   90.00
#
_symmetry.space_group_name_H-M   'P 1'
#
loop_
_entity.id
_entity.type
_entity.pdbx_description
1 polymer ?
#
loop_
_entity_poly.entity_id
_entity_poly.type
_entity_poly.pdbx_seq_one_letter_code
_entity_poly.pdbx_strand_id
1 'polypeptide(L)'
;MRPVIIRMWDLNEAPDDQIIDTDACILSDKTAVSVDELGITFYYFNRSIGEDEEVLEYSETKRFELLADRNNFPAINVMELATMTIADLAEYLR
;
A
#
# COMPACT_ATOMS: atom_id res chain seq x y z
N MET A 1 -3.18 -11.84 -4.63
CA MET A 1 -3.23 -10.38 -4.37
C MET A 1 -3.43 -9.68 -5.70
N ARG A 2 -3.97 -8.46 -5.75
CA ARG A 2 -4.22 -7.72 -7.02
C ARG A 2 -3.63 -6.31 -6.93
N PRO A 3 -2.93 -5.82 -7.97
CA PRO A 3 -2.37 -4.47 -7.97
C PRO A 3 -3.47 -3.40 -8.02
N VAL A 4 -3.19 -2.27 -7.37
CA VAL A 4 -4.00 -1.05 -7.30
C VAL A 4 -3.08 0.15 -7.10
N ILE A 5 -3.61 1.35 -7.34
CA ILE A 5 -2.98 2.60 -6.95
C ILE A 5 -3.66 3.13 -5.69
N ILE A 6 -2.89 3.46 -4.66
CA ILE A 6 -3.37 4.27 -3.53
C ILE A 6 -3.16 5.73 -3.89
N ARG A 7 -4.25 6.49 -3.89
CA ARG A 7 -4.24 7.92 -4.15
C ARG A 7 -4.45 8.66 -2.84
N MET A 8 -3.51 9.53 -2.47
CA MET A 8 -3.60 10.37 -1.28
C MET A 8 -3.24 11.82 -1.59
N TRP A 9 -3.75 12.76 -0.81
CA TRP A 9 -3.33 14.15 -0.87
C TRP A 9 -2.07 14.35 -0.04
N ASP A 10 -1.08 15.06 -0.57
CA ASP A 10 0.09 15.45 0.21
C ASP A 10 -0.33 16.45 1.29
N LEU A 11 -0.19 16.03 2.54
CA LEU A 11 -0.59 16.78 3.73
C LEU A 11 0.40 17.89 4.08
N ASN A 12 1.59 17.89 3.47
CA ASN A 12 2.63 18.88 3.70
C ASN A 12 2.59 20.02 2.67
N GLU A 13 1.74 19.92 1.66
CA GLU A 13 1.63 20.92 0.60
C GLU A 13 0.24 21.57 0.54
N ALA A 14 0.12 22.65 -0.23
CA ALA A 14 -1.12 23.39 -0.38
C ALA A 14 -2.21 22.49 -0.99
N PRO A 15 -3.49 22.68 -0.60
CA PRO A 15 -4.60 21.74 -0.86
C PRO A 15 -4.94 21.46 -2.32
N ASP A 16 -4.30 22.14 -3.28
CA ASP A 16 -4.65 22.04 -4.70
C ASP A 16 -3.61 21.30 -5.58
N ASP A 17 -2.41 20.91 -5.11
CA ASP A 17 -1.35 20.61 -6.09
C ASP A 17 -0.46 19.35 -5.96
N GLN A 18 -0.56 18.49 -4.94
CA GLN A 18 0.09 17.17 -5.04
C GLN A 18 -0.80 16.00 -4.59
N ILE A 19 -1.28 15.28 -5.60
CA ILE A 19 -1.81 13.94 -5.45
C ILE A 19 -0.62 12.97 -5.50
N ILE A 20 -0.43 12.22 -4.43
CA ILE A 20 0.56 11.14 -4.37
C ILE A 20 -0.15 9.85 -4.77
N ASP A 21 0.27 9.30 -5.91
CA ASP A 21 -0.11 7.97 -6.35
C ASP A 21 0.97 6.97 -5.91
N THR A 22 0.58 5.93 -5.20
CA THR A 22 1.46 4.89 -4.68
C THR A 22 1.00 3.53 -5.16
N ASP A 23 1.91 2.78 -5.79
CA ASP A 23 1.68 1.40 -6.18
C ASP A 23 1.43 0.52 -4.94
N ALA A 24 0.33 -0.25 -4.95
CA ALA A 24 0.00 -1.19 -3.88
C ALA A 24 -0.67 -2.47 -4.39
N CYS A 25 -0.86 -3.43 -3.49
CA CYS A 25 -1.59 -4.67 -3.71
C CYS A 25 -2.72 -4.84 -2.69
N ILE A 26 -3.88 -5.30 -3.13
CA ILE A 26 -4.96 -5.74 -2.25
C ILE A 26 -4.55 -7.05 -1.57
N LEU A 27 -4.49 -7.01 -0.24
CA LEU A 27 -4.21 -8.16 0.63
C LEU A 27 -5.51 -8.81 1.14
N SER A 28 -6.53 -8.00 1.43
CA SER A 28 -7.87 -8.43 1.85
C SER A 28 -8.93 -7.47 1.33
N ASP A 29 -10.21 -7.75 1.57
CA ASP A 29 -11.32 -6.87 1.15
C ASP A 29 -11.26 -5.45 1.78
N LYS A 30 -10.41 -5.20 2.78
CA LYS A 30 -10.25 -3.89 3.42
C LYS A 30 -8.80 -3.44 3.63
N THR A 31 -7.84 -4.20 3.11
CA THR A 31 -6.42 -3.93 3.35
C THR A 31 -5.65 -3.94 2.04
N ALA A 32 -4.87 -2.88 1.82
CA ALA A 32 -3.88 -2.83 0.77
C ALA A 32 -2.47 -2.70 1.37
N VAL A 33 -1.46 -3.15 0.64
CA VAL A 33 -0.06 -3.11 1.05
C VAL A 33 0.78 -2.50 -0.06
N SER A 34 1.66 -1.55 0.28
CA SER A 34 2.69 -1.00 -0.59
C SER A 34 4.07 -1.31 -0.01
N VAL A 35 5.08 -1.41 -0.87
CA VAL A 35 6.47 -1.63 -0.48
C VAL A 35 7.35 -0.70 -1.28
N ASP A 36 8.26 -0.02 -0.59
CA ASP A 36 9.23 0.88 -1.16
C ASP A 36 10.59 0.75 -0.43
N GLU A 37 11.52 1.65 -0.74
CA GLU A 37 12.85 1.69 -0.11
C GLU A 37 12.82 2.06 1.38
N LEU A 38 11.71 2.58 1.89
CA LEU A 38 11.53 2.95 3.29
C LEU A 38 10.95 1.79 4.12
N GLY A 39 10.22 0.88 3.46
CA GLY A 39 9.72 -0.35 4.06
C GLY A 39 8.37 -0.77 3.50
N ILE A 40 7.51 -1.29 4.39
CA ILE A 40 6.19 -1.81 4.02
C ILE A 40 5.11 -0.98 4.67
N THR A 41 4.19 -0.46 3.86
CA THR A 41 3.05 0.31 4.32
C THR A 41 1.75 -0.47 4.13
N PHE A 42 1.01 -0.67 5.22
CA PHE A 42 -0.35 -1.22 5.20
C PHE A 42 -1.39 -0.11 5.28
N TYR A 43 -2.36 -0.13 4.37
CA TYR A 43 -3.49 0.80 4.34
C TYR A 43 -4.78 0.08 4.74
N TYR A 44 -5.49 0.61 5.73
CA TYR A 44 -6.72 0.02 6.25
C TYR A 44 -7.94 0.88 5.88
N PHE A 45 -8.91 0.29 5.18
CA PHE A 45 -10.10 0.97 4.70
C PHE A 45 -11.34 0.62 5.55
N ASN A 46 -12.19 1.63 5.81
CA ASN A 46 -13.43 1.41 6.56
C ASN A 46 -14.50 0.69 5.71
N ARG A 47 -14.46 0.86 4.38
CA ARG A 47 -15.32 0.18 3.41
C ARG A 47 -14.58 -0.98 2.76
N SER A 48 -15.33 -1.97 2.27
CA SER A 48 -14.74 -2.99 1.41
C SER A 48 -14.31 -2.38 0.07
N ILE A 49 -13.20 -2.88 -0.45
CA ILE A 49 -12.60 -2.56 -1.73
C ILE A 49 -13.32 -3.38 -2.79
N GLY A 50 -13.87 -2.72 -3.81
CA GLY A 50 -14.54 -3.39 -4.93
C GLY A 50 -13.58 -4.27 -5.73
N GLU A 51 -14.10 -5.37 -6.27
CA GLU A 51 -13.31 -6.35 -7.04
C GLU A 51 -12.60 -5.72 -8.25
N ASP A 52 -13.23 -4.71 -8.86
CA ASP A 52 -12.73 -3.99 -10.05
C ASP A 52 -12.09 -2.63 -9.73
N GLU A 53 -11.92 -2.25 -8.46
CA GLU A 53 -11.31 -0.95 -8.13
C GLU A 53 -9.82 -0.93 -8.48
N GLU A 54 -9.42 -0.04 -9.38
CA GLU A 54 -8.01 0.13 -9.79
C GLU A 54 -7.30 1.24 -8.98
N VAL A 55 -8.05 2.23 -8.52
CA VAL A 55 -7.55 3.38 -7.74
C VAL A 55 -8.33 3.48 -6.44
N LEU A 56 -7.62 3.48 -5.31
CA LEU A 56 -8.17 3.59 -3.98
C LEU A 56 -7.83 4.96 -3.39
N GLU A 57 -8.86 5.78 -3.17
CA GLU A 57 -8.68 7.04 -2.45
C GLU A 57 -8.44 6.77 -0.97
N TYR A 58 -7.31 7.25 -0.44
CA TYR A 58 -6.95 7.19 0.97
C TYR A 58 -7.16 8.55 1.64
N SER A 59 -7.65 8.54 2.88
CA SER A 59 -7.95 9.74 3.67
C SER A 59 -7.34 9.59 5.07
N GLU A 60 -6.95 10.68 5.72
CA GLU A 60 -6.30 10.66 7.05
C GLU A 60 -7.12 9.98 8.16
N THR A 61 -8.45 9.90 7.99
CA THR A 61 -9.33 9.18 8.90
C THR A 61 -9.14 7.67 8.86
N LYS A 62 -8.39 7.15 7.88
CA LYS A 62 -8.02 5.75 7.75
C LYS A 62 -6.71 5.50 8.50
N ARG A 63 -6.48 4.26 8.91
CA ARG A 63 -5.24 3.88 9.59
C ARG A 63 -4.20 3.44 8.56
N PHE A 64 -2.93 3.75 8.79
CA PHE A 64 -1.83 3.07 8.15
C PHE A 64 -0.83 2.54 9.17
N GLU A 65 -0.06 1.54 8.79
CA GLU A 65 1.04 1.00 9.58
C GLU A 65 2.26 0.87 8.68
N LEU A 66 3.37 1.50 9.08
CA LEU A 66 4.64 1.42 8.37
C LEU A 66 5.59 0.52 9.16
N LEU A 67 5.96 -0.60 8.55
CA LEU A 67 7.07 -1.43 9.02
C LEU A 67 8.32 -0.96 8.29
N ALA A 68 9.06 -0.04 8.92
CA ALA A 68 10.29 0.51 8.38
C ALA A 68 11.52 -0.20 8.94
N ASP A 69 12.38 -0.71 8.06
CA ASP A 69 13.77 -1.03 8.37
C ASP A 69 14.68 -0.42 7.29
N ARG A 70 15.10 0.82 7.54
CA ARG A 70 15.87 1.68 6.60
C ARG A 70 17.22 1.10 6.16
N ASN A 71 17.68 0.01 6.77
CA ASN A 71 18.98 -0.58 6.47
C ASN A 71 18.90 -1.94 5.79
N ASN A 72 17.72 -2.54 5.57
CA ASN A 72 17.66 -3.93 5.14
C ASN A 72 16.40 -4.40 4.41
N PHE A 73 15.44 -3.53 4.09
CA PHE A 73 14.29 -3.98 3.30
C PHE A 73 14.70 -4.26 1.85
N PRO A 74 14.48 -5.47 1.31
CA PRO A 74 14.71 -5.73 -0.09
C PRO A 74 13.81 -4.83 -0.94
N ALA A 75 14.36 -4.21 -1.97
CA ALA A 75 13.55 -3.49 -2.94
C ALA A 75 12.79 -4.53 -3.79
N ILE A 76 11.53 -4.80 -3.46
CA ILE A 76 10.62 -5.59 -4.29
C ILE A 76 9.61 -4.65 -4.93
N ASN A 77 9.28 -4.89 -6.19
CA ASN A 77 8.26 -4.09 -6.83
C ASN A 77 6.86 -4.63 -6.50
N VAL A 78 5.83 -3.80 -6.75
CA VAL A 78 4.44 -4.17 -6.45
C VAL A 78 3.92 -5.36 -7.26
N MET A 79 4.45 -5.58 -8.46
CA MET A 79 4.08 -6.72 -9.31
C MET A 79 4.63 -8.03 -8.76
N GLU A 80 5.81 -8.01 -8.14
CA GLU A 80 6.37 -9.17 -7.45
C GLU A 80 5.51 -9.52 -6.25
N LEU A 81 5.09 -8.53 -5.44
CA LEU A 81 4.09 -8.71 -4.38
C LEU A 81 2.80 -9.33 -4.90
N ALA A 82 2.28 -8.85 -6.04
CA ALA A 82 1.02 -9.35 -6.59
C ALA A 82 1.08 -10.85 -6.91
N THR A 83 2.27 -11.35 -7.27
CA THR A 83 2.50 -12.77 -7.59
C THR A 83 2.81 -13.64 -6.38
N MET A 84 3.10 -13.05 -5.22
CA MET A 84 3.37 -13.79 -3.99
C MET A 84 2.10 -14.40 -3.40
N THR A 85 2.25 -15.50 -2.67
CA THR A 85 1.21 -15.96 -1.75
C THR A 85 1.30 -15.20 -0.43
N ILE A 86 0.25 -15.27 0.40
CA ILE A 86 0.30 -14.72 1.77
C ILE A 86 1.41 -15.39 2.59
N ALA A 87 1.70 -16.66 2.33
CA ALA A 87 2.77 -17.38 3.01
C ALA A 87 4.15 -16.82 2.62
N ASP A 88 4.39 -16.58 1.33
CA ASP A 88 5.65 -15.99 0.85
C ASP A 88 5.85 -14.58 1.41
N LEU A 89 4.77 -13.78 1.48
CA LEU A 89 4.79 -12.46 2.09
C LEU A 89 5.11 -12.55 3.60
N ALA A 90 4.59 -13.55 4.31
CA ALA A 90 4.88 -13.75 5.72
C ALA A 90 6.33 -14.18 5.97
N GLU A 91 6.93 -14.96 5.08
CA GLU A 91 8.36 -15.29 5.13
C GLU A 91 9.24 -14.08 4.83
N TYR A 92 8.82 -13.25 3.88
CA TYR A 92 9.50 -12.01 3.52
C TYR A 92 9.53 -10.98 4.67
N LEU A 93 8.51 -11.00 5.53
CA LEU A 93 8.33 -10.10 6.67
C LEU A 93 9.07 -10.52 7.96
N ARG A 94 9.80 -11.65 7.96
CA ARG A 94 10.51 -12.17 9.15
C ARG A 94 11.91 -11.59 9.31
#